data_AF-A0A846E4B2-F1
#
_entry.id   AF-A0A846E4B2-F1
#
_cell.length_a   1.000
_cell.length_b   1.000
_cell.length_c   1.000
_cell.angle_alpha   90.00
_cell.angle_beta   90.00
_cell.angle_gamma   90.00
#
_symmetry.space_group_name_H-M   'P 1'
#
loop_
_entity.id
_entity.type
_entity.pdbx_description
1 polymer ?
#
loop_
_entity_poly.entity_id
_entity_poly.type
_entity_poly.pdbx_seq_one_letter_code
_entity_poly.pdbx_strand_id
1 'polypeptide(L)'
;RTGWAPIVLPTDSRQNPFGDEFDYAILGPIELGPGRFAEVALFHKRSRTLFVTDSVLAIPPEPPEIIQLEPYPLLFHAKDDALHKVLDSPENRRKGWQRISLFAFYFSPSTLNVANLFQSIRDAFAAPDRSKQAYFGWFPFQWQDNWQQSFHALSRQGRLFVAPILQTLILNRAPQATLDWVNRVQQWNFQQIIPCHMQAVIKADGEQFRQAFAFLEKPQSTLAGNHLPEADFQLLQTLNRALTQTRIVPPAKLD
;
A
#
# COMPACT_ATOMS: atom_id res chain seq x y z
N ARG A 1 -1.32 32.73 12.16
CA ARG A 1 -2.15 32.30 11.02
C ARG A 1 -1.41 32.73 9.76
N THR A 2 -0.66 31.83 9.14
CA THR A 2 0.01 32.12 7.87
C THR A 2 -1.07 32.22 6.79
N GLY A 3 -1.13 33.34 6.08
CA GLY A 3 -2.24 33.71 5.17
C GLY A 3 -2.30 32.94 3.85
N TRP A 4 -1.96 31.65 3.85
CA TRP A 4 -2.01 30.83 2.64
C TRP A 4 -3.44 30.34 2.44
N ALA A 5 -4.17 31.01 1.54
CA ALA A 5 -5.38 30.43 0.97
C ALA A 5 -4.97 29.24 0.08
N PRO A 6 -5.60 28.07 0.20
CA PRO A 6 -5.31 26.95 -0.69
C PRO A 6 -5.65 27.35 -2.13
N ILE A 7 -4.68 27.17 -3.04
CA ILE A 7 -4.90 27.36 -4.47
C ILE A 7 -5.43 26.04 -5.03
N VAL A 8 -6.62 26.09 -5.64
CA VAL A 8 -7.20 24.94 -6.33
C VAL A 8 -6.49 24.79 -7.68
N LEU A 9 -5.90 23.63 -7.94
CA LEU A 9 -5.30 23.35 -9.25
C LEU A 9 -6.39 23.30 -10.33
N PRO A 10 -6.22 24.02 -11.45
CA PRO A 10 -7.13 23.91 -12.59
C PRO A 10 -7.19 22.47 -13.11
N THR A 11 -8.35 22.01 -13.57
CA THR A 11 -8.45 20.69 -14.22
C THR A 11 -7.62 20.63 -15.52
N ASP A 12 -7.52 21.76 -16.21
CA ASP A 12 -6.68 21.91 -17.41
C ASP A 12 -5.25 22.29 -17.02
N SER A 13 -4.30 21.35 -17.15
CA SER A 13 -2.89 21.59 -16.83
C SER A 13 -2.22 22.65 -17.72
N ARG A 14 -2.86 23.11 -18.81
CA ARG A 14 -2.37 24.27 -19.57
C ARG A 14 -2.52 25.59 -18.81
N GLN A 15 -3.37 25.61 -17.78
CA GLN A 15 -3.53 26.74 -16.87
C GLN A 15 -2.64 26.59 -15.62
N ASN A 16 -1.63 25.71 -15.67
CA ASN A 16 -0.75 25.43 -14.56
C ASN A 16 0.04 26.69 -14.15
N PRO A 17 -0.16 27.22 -12.92
CA PRO A 17 0.52 28.43 -12.46
C PRO A 17 2.04 28.25 -12.25
N PHE A 18 2.53 27.01 -12.26
CA PHE A 18 3.95 26.63 -12.17
C PHE A 18 4.37 25.76 -13.37
N GLY A 19 3.74 26.01 -14.52
CA GLY A 19 3.92 25.25 -15.76
C GLY A 19 5.34 25.25 -16.32
N ASP A 20 6.18 26.21 -15.96
CA ASP A 20 7.58 26.24 -16.40
C ASP A 20 8.39 25.08 -15.78
N GLU A 21 8.12 24.74 -14.53
CA GLU A 21 8.88 23.73 -13.77
C GLU A 21 8.18 22.38 -13.72
N PHE A 22 6.85 22.36 -13.60
CA PHE A 22 6.10 21.12 -13.44
C PHE A 22 4.98 20.97 -14.48
N ASP A 23 4.62 19.72 -14.72
CA ASP A 23 3.33 19.33 -15.32
C ASP A 23 2.56 18.50 -14.30
N TYR A 24 1.24 18.38 -14.45
CA TYR A 24 0.44 17.52 -13.58
C TYR A 24 -0.73 16.86 -14.30
N ALA A 25 -1.22 15.78 -13.71
CA ALA A 25 -2.39 15.05 -14.14
C ALA A 25 -3.19 14.64 -12.91
N ILE A 26 -4.49 14.96 -12.92
CA ILE A 26 -5.40 14.67 -11.82
C ILE A 26 -6.25 13.46 -12.19
N LEU A 27 -6.30 12.47 -11.31
CA LEU A 27 -7.26 11.37 -11.35
C LEU A 27 -8.40 11.69 -10.37
N GLY A 28 -9.63 11.53 -10.83
CA GLY A 28 -10.82 11.64 -10.02
C GLY A 28 -11.58 12.96 -10.18
N PRO A 29 -12.54 13.24 -9.28
CA PRO A 29 -12.88 12.40 -8.13
C PRO A 29 -13.45 11.04 -8.56
N ILE A 30 -12.96 9.97 -7.93
CA ILE A 30 -13.59 8.66 -7.96
C ILE A 30 -14.58 8.64 -6.80
N GLU A 31 -15.87 8.50 -7.12
CA GLU A 31 -16.92 8.41 -6.11
C GLU A 31 -16.91 7.03 -5.44
N LEU A 32 -16.84 7.01 -4.12
CA LEU A 32 -16.77 5.78 -3.31
C LEU A 32 -17.99 5.62 -2.38
N GLY A 33 -19.07 6.35 -2.64
CA GLY A 33 -20.23 6.43 -1.76
C GLY A 33 -20.08 7.59 -0.78
N PRO A 34 -19.82 7.36 0.52
CA PRO A 34 -19.68 8.44 1.51
C PRO A 34 -18.41 9.28 1.35
N GLY A 35 -17.43 8.78 0.58
CA GLY A 35 -16.15 9.45 0.36
C GLY A 35 -15.79 9.54 -1.12
N ARG A 36 -14.69 10.25 -1.39
CA ARG A 36 -14.11 10.43 -2.72
C ARG A 36 -12.62 10.15 -2.66
N PHE A 37 -12.08 9.62 -3.75
CA PHE A 37 -10.65 9.50 -3.95
C PHE A 37 -10.22 10.40 -5.09
N ALA A 38 -9.08 11.06 -4.93
CA ALA A 38 -8.41 11.79 -6.00
C ALA A 38 -6.90 11.59 -5.85
N GLU A 39 -6.19 11.63 -6.96
CA GLU A 39 -4.73 11.52 -7.01
C GLU A 39 -4.20 12.61 -7.93
N VAL A 40 -3.04 13.18 -7.57
CA VAL A 40 -2.34 14.15 -8.41
C VAL A 40 -0.93 13.64 -8.65
N ALA A 41 -0.65 13.26 -9.89
CA ALA A 41 0.71 13.05 -10.33
C ALA A 41 1.31 14.41 -10.74
N LEU A 42 2.49 14.72 -10.21
CA LEU A 42 3.22 15.95 -10.48
C LEU A 42 4.59 15.59 -11.08
N PHE A 43 4.90 16.10 -12.27
CA PHE A 43 6.14 15.84 -12.97
C PHE A 43 7.05 17.06 -12.95
N HIS A 44 8.19 16.96 -12.26
CA HIS A 44 9.22 17.99 -12.30
C HIS A 44 10.15 17.78 -13.51
N LYS A 45 10.07 18.70 -14.47
CA LYS A 45 10.67 18.57 -15.80
C LYS A 45 12.19 18.47 -15.75
N ARG A 46 12.83 19.35 -14.95
CA ARG A 46 14.30 19.47 -14.90
C ARG A 46 14.98 18.24 -14.34
N SER A 47 14.45 17.68 -13.24
CA SER A 47 15.04 16.47 -12.62
C SER A 47 14.49 15.17 -13.17
N ARG A 48 13.51 15.24 -14.08
CA ARG A 48 12.77 14.07 -14.60
C ARG A 48 12.20 13.21 -13.47
N THR A 49 11.58 13.86 -12.48
CA THR A 49 11.01 13.19 -11.31
C THR A 49 9.50 13.23 -11.36
N LEU A 50 8.87 12.07 -11.24
CA LEU A 50 7.45 11.94 -10.97
C LEU A 50 7.22 11.93 -9.46
N PHE A 51 6.32 12.77 -8.98
CA PHE A 51 5.80 12.73 -7.62
C PHE A 51 4.37 12.21 -7.67
N VAL A 52 4.05 11.32 -6.74
CA VAL A 52 2.71 10.73 -6.59
C VAL A 52 2.38 10.62 -5.11
N THR A 53 1.10 10.64 -4.78
CA THR A 53 0.63 10.50 -3.41
C THR A 53 0.44 9.04 -3.05
N ASP A 54 -0.68 8.43 -3.43
CA ASP A 54 -1.10 7.10 -2.97
C ASP A 54 -1.03 6.03 -4.08
N SER A 55 -1.01 6.44 -5.34
CA SER A 55 -1.29 5.58 -6.48
C SER A 55 -0.29 4.45 -6.70
N VAL A 56 0.99 4.64 -6.38
CA VAL A 56 2.03 3.61 -6.49
C VAL A 56 3.05 3.75 -5.36
N LEU A 57 3.71 2.65 -5.02
CA LEU A 57 4.80 2.60 -4.05
C LEU A 57 5.72 1.41 -4.30
N ALA A 58 6.83 1.37 -3.57
CA ALA A 58 7.70 0.21 -3.43
C ALA A 58 8.04 0.00 -1.96
N ILE A 59 8.09 -1.26 -1.53
CA ILE A 59 8.44 -1.61 -0.14
C ILE A 59 9.95 -1.91 -0.09
N PRO A 60 10.72 -1.20 0.75
CA PRO A 60 12.13 -1.53 0.94
C PRO A 60 12.27 -2.89 1.65
N PRO A 61 13.31 -3.68 1.34
CA PRO A 61 13.55 -4.98 2.00
C PRO A 61 13.87 -4.82 3.49
N GLU A 62 14.48 -3.70 3.87
CA GLU A 62 14.87 -3.35 5.22
C GLU A 62 13.92 -2.30 5.82
N PRO A 63 13.70 -2.30 7.15
CA PRO A 63 12.97 -1.22 7.82
C PRO A 63 13.65 0.14 7.57
N PRO A 64 12.90 1.19 7.19
CA PRO A 64 13.42 2.54 7.10
C PRO A 64 14.06 3.02 8.41
N GLU A 65 15.07 3.89 8.33
CA GLU A 65 15.81 4.36 9.51
C GLU A 65 14.90 4.98 10.59
N ILE A 66 13.85 5.70 10.18
CA ILE A 66 12.92 6.37 11.10
C ILE A 66 12.19 5.40 12.04
N ILE A 67 11.78 4.23 11.55
CA ILE A 67 11.10 3.21 12.38
C ILE A 67 12.08 2.40 13.22
N GLN A 68 13.39 2.55 12.99
CA GLN A 68 14.44 1.92 13.80
C GLN A 68 14.84 2.75 15.02
N LEU A 69 14.47 4.03 15.10
CA LEU A 69 14.72 4.88 16.27
C LEU A 69 13.96 4.38 17.51
N GLU A 70 12.72 3.94 17.30
CA GLU A 70 11.85 3.35 18.33
C GLU A 70 11.39 1.96 17.83
N PRO A 71 12.22 0.90 17.98
CA PRO A 71 12.05 -0.36 17.27
C PRO A 71 10.93 -1.24 17.84
N TYR A 72 10.27 -0.82 18.92
CA TYR A 72 9.27 -1.62 19.61
C TYR A 72 8.18 -2.17 18.68
N PRO A 73 7.57 -1.39 17.75
CA PRO A 73 6.59 -1.94 16.81
C PRO A 73 7.17 -3.07 15.94
N LEU A 74 8.43 -2.94 15.50
CA LEU A 74 9.11 -4.01 14.77
C LEU A 74 9.26 -5.26 15.64
N LEU A 75 9.74 -5.11 16.88
CA LEU A 75 9.92 -6.24 17.78
C LEU A 75 8.60 -6.90 18.18
N PHE A 76 7.53 -6.11 18.33
CA PHE A 76 6.18 -6.60 18.59
C PHE A 76 5.68 -7.48 17.43
N HIS A 77 5.84 -7.02 16.19
CA HIS A 77 5.41 -7.76 15.00
C HIS A 77 6.35 -8.93 14.63
N ALA A 78 7.55 -9.01 15.23
CA ALA A 78 8.47 -10.13 15.05
C ALA A 78 8.12 -11.36 15.91
N LYS A 79 7.25 -11.21 16.92
CA LYS A 79 6.75 -12.30 17.76
C LYS A 79 6.07 -13.37 16.91
N ASP A 80 6.31 -14.63 17.25
CA ASP A 80 5.61 -15.78 16.64
C ASP A 80 4.31 -16.10 17.37
N ASP A 81 4.28 -15.82 18.68
CA ASP A 81 3.12 -15.96 19.56
C ASP A 81 3.21 -14.96 20.73
N ALA A 82 2.20 -14.95 21.60
CA ALA A 82 2.12 -14.03 22.74
C ALA A 82 3.19 -14.27 23.82
N LEU A 83 3.74 -15.49 23.91
CA LEU A 83 4.74 -15.89 24.90
C LEU A 83 6.18 -15.63 24.41
N HIS A 84 6.38 -15.51 23.09
CA HIS A 84 7.67 -15.30 22.47
C HIS A 84 8.29 -13.96 22.90
N LYS A 85 9.41 -14.04 23.65
CA LYS A 85 10.30 -12.91 23.91
C LYS A 85 11.22 -12.67 22.73
N VAL A 86 11.04 -11.55 22.04
CA VAL A 86 11.89 -11.15 20.91
C VAL A 86 13.06 -10.31 21.42
N LEU A 87 14.28 -10.72 21.12
CA LEU A 87 15.48 -9.92 21.37
C LEU A 87 15.63 -8.84 20.30
N ASP A 88 16.12 -7.67 20.69
CA ASP A 88 16.41 -6.62 19.74
C ASP A 88 17.65 -6.97 18.91
N SER A 89 17.43 -7.27 17.62
CA SER A 89 18.48 -7.57 16.64
C SER A 89 18.07 -7.06 15.26
N PRO A 90 19.02 -6.79 14.34
CA PRO A 90 18.69 -6.41 12.97
C PRO A 90 17.78 -7.42 12.26
N GLU A 91 17.98 -8.71 12.52
CA GLU A 91 17.16 -9.79 11.97
C GLU A 91 15.71 -9.74 12.48
N ASN A 92 15.51 -9.56 13.78
CA ASN A 92 14.17 -9.47 14.35
C ASN A 92 13.46 -8.18 13.95
N ARG A 93 14.19 -7.05 13.84
CA ARG A 93 13.64 -5.80 13.28
C ARG A 93 13.16 -5.98 11.85
N ARG A 94 13.95 -6.67 11.01
CA ARG A 94 13.55 -7.02 9.63
C ARG A 94 12.35 -7.94 9.60
N LYS A 95 12.33 -9.00 10.42
CA LYS A 95 11.18 -9.90 10.55
C LYS A 95 9.89 -9.14 10.90
N GLY A 96 9.98 -8.25 11.87
CA GLY A 96 8.91 -7.34 12.27
C GLY A 96 8.44 -6.42 11.15
N TRP A 97 9.38 -5.81 10.44
CA TRP A 97 9.13 -4.95 9.28
C TRP A 97 8.35 -5.66 8.18
N GLN A 98 8.77 -6.87 7.84
CA GLN A 98 8.12 -7.64 6.78
C GLN A 98 6.69 -8.03 7.19
N ARG A 99 6.49 -8.46 8.43
CA ARG A 99 5.16 -8.82 8.97
C ARG A 99 4.22 -7.62 9.12
N ILE A 100 4.69 -6.49 9.63
CA ILE A 100 3.88 -5.27 9.72
C ILE A 100 3.56 -4.70 8.33
N SER A 101 4.45 -4.87 7.35
CA SER A 101 4.15 -4.51 5.95
C SER A 101 3.01 -5.34 5.40
N LEU A 102 3.04 -6.67 5.57
CA LEU A 102 1.93 -7.54 5.17
C LEU A 102 0.61 -7.13 5.84
N PHE A 103 0.64 -6.80 7.13
CA PHE A 103 -0.52 -6.28 7.84
C PHE A 103 -1.01 -4.94 7.27
N ALA A 104 -0.11 -3.99 6.99
CA ALA A 104 -0.48 -2.68 6.45
C ALA A 104 -1.16 -2.77 5.07
N PHE A 105 -0.77 -3.74 4.23
CA PHE A 105 -1.26 -3.84 2.85
C PHE A 105 -2.43 -4.80 2.66
N TYR A 106 -2.52 -5.87 3.46
CA TYR A 106 -3.60 -6.86 3.35
C TYR A 106 -4.56 -6.87 4.54
N PHE A 107 -4.21 -6.25 5.67
CA PHE A 107 -4.79 -6.43 7.01
C PHE A 107 -4.67 -7.87 7.55
N SER A 108 -4.99 -8.87 6.73
CA SER A 108 -4.82 -10.29 7.01
C SER A 108 -4.38 -11.01 5.73
N PRO A 109 -3.07 -11.17 5.48
CA PRO A 109 -2.62 -12.04 4.40
C PRO A 109 -3.03 -13.51 4.68
N SER A 110 -3.01 -14.36 3.66
CA SER A 110 -3.37 -15.78 3.77
C SER A 110 -2.50 -16.57 4.76
N THR A 111 -1.30 -16.06 5.03
CA THR A 111 -0.31 -16.64 5.95
C THR A 111 -0.46 -16.16 7.39
N LEU A 112 -1.40 -15.26 7.68
CA LEU A 112 -1.72 -14.79 9.03
C LEU A 112 -3.02 -15.44 9.52
N ASN A 113 -2.88 -16.36 10.47
CA ASN A 113 -4.02 -16.86 11.22
C ASN A 113 -4.28 -15.97 12.44
N VAL A 114 -5.56 -15.74 12.73
CA VAL A 114 -5.97 -15.06 13.96
C VAL A 114 -6.44 -16.11 14.94
N ALA A 115 -5.79 -16.17 16.11
CA ALA A 115 -6.17 -17.08 17.18
C ALA A 115 -7.62 -16.81 17.62
N ASN A 116 -8.34 -17.86 18.03
CA ASN A 116 -9.66 -17.69 18.63
C ASN A 116 -9.58 -16.74 19.84
N LEU A 117 -10.58 -15.86 19.99
CA LEU A 117 -10.65 -14.86 21.06
C LEU A 117 -10.37 -15.46 22.44
N PHE A 118 -10.97 -16.60 22.80
CA PHE A 118 -10.75 -17.25 24.10
C PHE A 118 -9.29 -17.65 24.31
N GLN A 119 -8.65 -18.23 23.29
CA GLN A 119 -7.24 -18.62 23.35
C GLN A 119 -6.34 -17.38 23.45
N SER A 120 -6.60 -16.35 22.64
CA SER A 120 -5.80 -15.11 22.65
C SER A 120 -5.86 -14.37 24.00
N ILE A 121 -7.00 -14.42 24.70
CA ILE A 121 -7.15 -13.85 26.04
C ILE A 121 -6.34 -14.68 27.05
N ARG A 122 -6.44 -16.01 27.00
CA ARG A 122 -5.67 -16.91 27.87
C ARG A 122 -4.17 -16.68 27.72
N ASP A 123 -3.68 -16.60 26.48
CA ASP A 123 -2.27 -16.39 26.18
C ASP A 123 -1.79 -15.00 26.64
N ALA A 124 -2.63 -13.97 26.55
CA ALA A 124 -2.31 -12.63 27.06
C ALA A 124 -2.03 -12.60 28.57
N PHE A 125 -2.72 -13.43 29.37
CA PHE A 125 -2.43 -13.55 30.81
C PHE A 125 -1.09 -14.21 31.11
N ALA A 126 -0.66 -15.13 30.24
CA ALA A 126 0.62 -15.84 30.35
C ALA A 126 1.78 -15.08 29.67
N ALA A 127 1.49 -14.02 28.92
CA ALA A 127 2.49 -13.24 28.21
C ALA A 127 3.55 -12.63 29.15
N PRO A 128 4.83 -12.67 28.78
CA PRO A 128 5.92 -12.16 29.61
C PRO A 128 5.94 -10.63 29.74
N ASP A 129 5.36 -9.92 28.77
CA ASP A 129 5.18 -8.47 28.80
C ASP A 129 3.69 -8.14 28.65
N ARG A 130 3.13 -7.52 29.69
CA ARG A 130 1.73 -7.12 29.79
C ARG A 130 1.58 -5.61 30.00
N SER A 131 2.58 -4.84 29.58
CA SER A 131 2.54 -3.39 29.58
C SER A 131 1.44 -2.86 28.66
N LYS A 132 1.07 -1.58 28.81
CA LYS A 132 0.14 -0.90 27.88
C LYS A 132 0.65 -0.93 26.44
N GLN A 133 1.97 -0.82 26.26
CA GLN A 133 2.64 -0.84 24.96
C GLN A 133 2.52 -2.23 24.29
N ALA A 134 2.48 -3.30 25.08
CA ALA A 134 2.23 -4.68 24.65
C ALA A 134 0.76 -5.06 24.63
N TYR A 135 -0.15 -4.09 24.62
CA TYR A 135 -1.59 -4.32 24.61
C TYR A 135 -2.03 -5.29 25.72
N PHE A 136 -1.41 -5.16 26.91
CA PHE A 136 -1.65 -6.02 28.07
C PHE A 136 -1.34 -7.51 27.83
N GLY A 137 -0.43 -7.80 26.91
CA GLY A 137 -0.01 -9.15 26.52
C GLY A 137 -0.79 -9.70 25.33
N TRP A 138 -1.77 -8.97 24.82
CA TRP A 138 -2.60 -9.44 23.73
C TRP A 138 -1.85 -9.45 22.40
N PHE A 139 -1.71 -10.65 21.83
CA PHE A 139 -1.10 -10.89 20.53
C PHE A 139 -1.87 -12.02 19.84
N PRO A 140 -2.91 -11.71 19.05
CA PRO A 140 -3.81 -12.72 18.49
C PRO A 140 -3.30 -13.32 17.17
N PHE A 141 -2.02 -13.12 16.84
CA PHE A 141 -1.47 -13.44 15.53
C PHE A 141 -0.69 -14.75 15.57
N GLN A 142 -0.90 -15.59 14.56
CA GLN A 142 -0.18 -16.85 14.34
C GLN A 142 0.25 -16.91 12.88
N TRP A 143 1.54 -16.67 12.63
CA TRP A 143 2.11 -16.68 11.29
C TRP A 143 2.43 -18.11 10.84
N GLN A 144 2.04 -18.46 9.62
CA GLN A 144 2.44 -19.72 8.98
C GLN A 144 3.89 -19.65 8.51
N ASP A 145 4.61 -20.77 8.49
CA ASP A 145 6.05 -20.82 8.18
C ASP A 145 6.46 -20.22 6.83
N ASN A 146 5.52 -20.15 5.87
CA ASN A 146 5.73 -19.59 4.54
C ASN A 146 5.44 -18.08 4.42
N TRP A 147 5.21 -17.36 5.52
CA TRP A 147 4.84 -15.94 5.50
C TRP A 147 5.86 -15.05 4.75
N GLN A 148 7.16 -15.41 4.74
CA GLN A 148 8.18 -14.68 3.98
C GLN A 148 7.90 -14.70 2.48
N GLN A 149 7.27 -15.77 1.95
CA GLN A 149 6.90 -15.85 0.54
C GLN A 149 5.84 -14.80 0.19
N SER A 150 4.83 -14.59 1.06
CA SER A 150 3.88 -13.48 0.92
C SER A 150 4.60 -12.13 0.92
N PHE A 151 5.58 -11.92 1.80
CA PHE A 151 6.35 -10.66 1.81
C PHE A 151 7.17 -10.48 0.53
N HIS A 152 7.84 -11.52 0.04
CA HIS A 152 8.60 -11.45 -1.20
C HIS A 152 7.70 -11.17 -2.41
N ALA A 153 6.50 -11.76 -2.43
CA ALA A 153 5.51 -11.50 -3.47
C ALA A 153 4.95 -10.08 -3.41
N LEU A 154 4.73 -9.53 -2.20
CA LEU A 154 4.27 -8.15 -2.01
C LEU A 154 5.36 -7.12 -2.34
N SER A 155 6.54 -7.28 -1.77
CA SER A 155 7.65 -6.33 -1.92
C SER A 155 8.23 -6.32 -3.33
N ARG A 156 8.12 -7.45 -4.06
CA ARG A 156 8.59 -7.61 -5.44
C ARG A 156 10.02 -7.12 -5.65
N GLN A 157 10.90 -7.30 -4.65
CA GLN A 157 12.28 -6.80 -4.64
C GLN A 157 12.37 -5.28 -4.89
N GLY A 158 11.44 -4.50 -4.34
CA GLY A 158 11.38 -3.04 -4.49
C GLY A 158 10.80 -2.58 -5.83
N ARG A 159 10.18 -3.48 -6.62
CA ARG A 159 9.46 -3.07 -7.82
C ARG A 159 8.20 -2.29 -7.45
N LEU A 160 7.88 -1.32 -8.31
CA LEU A 160 6.69 -0.50 -8.18
C LEU A 160 5.40 -1.34 -8.29
N PHE A 161 4.42 -1.04 -7.44
CA PHE A 161 3.08 -1.61 -7.52
C PHE A 161 2.04 -0.65 -6.92
N VAL A 162 0.77 -0.90 -7.21
CA VAL A 162 -0.38 -0.24 -6.57
C VAL A 162 -0.76 -1.02 -5.31
N ALA A 163 -0.97 -0.36 -4.17
CA ALA A 163 -1.35 -1.05 -2.93
C ALA A 163 -2.62 -1.93 -3.09
N PRO A 164 -2.66 -3.16 -2.54
CA PRO A 164 -3.82 -4.06 -2.64
C PRO A 164 -5.17 -3.43 -2.31
N ILE A 165 -5.21 -2.58 -1.27
CA ILE A 165 -6.41 -1.85 -0.87
C ILE A 165 -6.94 -0.93 -1.98
N LEU A 166 -6.05 -0.23 -2.71
CA LEU A 166 -6.43 0.62 -3.84
C LEU A 166 -6.91 -0.23 -5.01
N GLN A 167 -6.26 -1.37 -5.26
CA GLN A 167 -6.66 -2.29 -6.33
C GLN A 167 -8.09 -2.81 -6.11
N THR A 168 -8.43 -3.16 -4.87
CA THR A 168 -9.67 -3.87 -4.56
C THR A 168 -10.83 -2.97 -4.15
N LEU A 169 -10.55 -1.83 -3.53
CA LEU A 169 -11.60 -0.97 -2.93
C LEU A 169 -11.78 0.38 -3.61
N ILE A 170 -10.85 0.82 -4.45
CA ILE A 170 -10.81 2.21 -4.96
C ILE A 170 -10.76 2.26 -6.48
N LEU A 171 -9.63 1.87 -7.08
CA LEU A 171 -9.36 2.11 -8.51
C LEU A 171 -10.20 1.23 -9.42
N ASN A 172 -10.64 0.07 -8.93
CA ASN A 172 -11.59 -0.79 -9.65
C ASN A 172 -13.02 -0.20 -9.76
N ARG A 173 -13.32 0.98 -9.20
CA ARG A 173 -14.60 1.69 -9.36
C ARG A 173 -14.61 2.60 -10.58
N ALA A 174 -13.43 2.97 -11.06
CA ALA A 174 -13.23 3.79 -12.25
C ALA A 174 -12.00 3.31 -13.04
N PRO A 175 -11.98 2.04 -13.50
CA PRO A 175 -10.80 1.46 -14.16
C PRO A 175 -10.42 2.21 -15.42
N GLN A 176 -11.37 2.56 -16.29
CA GLN A 176 -11.09 3.30 -17.52
C GLN A 176 -10.50 4.69 -17.23
N ALA A 177 -11.12 5.47 -16.32
CA ALA A 177 -10.60 6.79 -15.95
C ALA A 177 -9.20 6.70 -15.32
N THR A 178 -8.95 5.64 -14.55
CA THR A 178 -7.62 5.36 -13.97
C THR A 178 -6.61 5.04 -15.08
N LEU A 179 -6.95 4.15 -16.01
CA LEU A 179 -6.07 3.78 -17.13
C LEU A 179 -5.81 4.96 -18.07
N ASP A 180 -6.80 5.82 -18.34
CA ASP A 180 -6.64 7.04 -19.14
C ASP A 180 -5.66 8.01 -18.46
N TRP A 181 -5.79 8.19 -17.14
CA TRP A 181 -4.86 8.98 -16.35
C TRP A 181 -3.45 8.38 -16.34
N VAL A 182 -3.31 7.08 -16.13
CA VAL A 182 -2.03 6.37 -16.22
C VAL A 182 -1.40 6.57 -17.59
N ASN A 183 -2.20 6.42 -18.65
CA ASN A 183 -1.77 6.55 -20.04
C ASN A 183 -1.24 7.95 -20.35
N ARG A 184 -1.81 8.99 -19.70
CA ARG A 184 -1.31 10.37 -19.79
C ARG A 184 0.00 10.54 -19.01
N VAL A 185 0.07 10.06 -17.77
CA VAL A 185 1.25 10.19 -16.91
C VAL A 185 2.47 9.50 -17.52
N GLN A 186 2.31 8.29 -18.09
CA GLN A 186 3.44 7.55 -18.68
C GLN A 186 4.09 8.25 -19.88
N GLN A 187 3.41 9.21 -20.54
CA GLN A 187 3.99 9.94 -21.67
C GLN A 187 5.09 10.91 -21.23
N TRP A 188 5.14 11.26 -19.94
CA TRP A 188 6.19 12.10 -19.42
C TRP A 188 7.51 11.33 -19.33
N ASN A 189 8.61 12.00 -19.68
CA ASN A 189 9.96 11.42 -19.62
C ASN A 189 10.56 11.52 -18.22
N PHE A 190 9.90 10.94 -17.21
CA PHE A 190 10.50 10.75 -15.89
C PHE A 190 11.41 9.52 -15.86
N GLN A 191 12.40 9.56 -14.98
CA GLN A 191 13.41 8.51 -14.79
C GLN A 191 13.47 8.04 -13.32
N GLN A 192 12.64 8.66 -12.49
CA GLN A 192 12.51 8.33 -11.09
C GLN A 192 11.16 8.77 -10.54
N ILE A 193 10.69 8.06 -9.52
CA ILE A 193 9.42 8.29 -8.85
C ILE A 193 9.70 8.53 -7.36
N ILE A 194 9.02 9.53 -6.79
CA ILE A 194 8.97 9.81 -5.35
C ILE A 194 7.51 9.69 -4.91
N PRO A 195 7.10 8.53 -4.34
CA PRO A 195 5.79 8.39 -3.73
C PRO A 195 5.76 9.03 -2.34
N CYS A 196 4.56 9.33 -1.83
CA CYS A 196 4.39 9.74 -0.43
C CYS A 196 4.54 8.58 0.56
N HIS A 197 4.49 7.33 0.09
CA HIS A 197 4.54 6.13 0.93
C HIS A 197 5.76 5.27 0.64
N MET A 198 6.39 4.78 1.73
CA MET A 198 7.47 3.78 1.72
C MET A 198 8.79 4.26 1.07
N GLN A 199 9.29 3.58 0.05
CA GLN A 199 10.60 3.83 -0.53
C GLN A 199 10.59 5.08 -1.43
N ALA A 200 11.55 5.97 -1.17
CA ALA A 200 11.93 7.04 -2.08
C ALA A 200 13.45 7.20 -2.05
N VAL A 201 14.15 7.44 -3.16
CA VAL A 201 13.73 7.58 -4.57
C VAL A 201 13.63 6.21 -5.26
N ILE A 202 12.63 6.01 -6.11
CA ILE A 202 12.48 4.78 -6.93
C ILE A 202 12.99 5.06 -8.35
N LYS A 203 13.90 4.23 -8.88
CA LYS A 203 14.31 4.31 -10.29
C LYS A 203 13.29 3.55 -11.14
N ALA A 204 12.42 4.30 -11.80
CA ALA A 204 11.41 3.78 -12.70
C ALA A 204 11.01 4.79 -13.77
N ASP A 205 10.60 4.29 -14.93
CA ASP A 205 10.13 5.07 -16.08
C ASP A 205 8.61 4.94 -16.31
N GLY A 206 8.12 5.56 -17.39
CA GLY A 206 6.71 5.54 -17.79
C GLY A 206 6.15 4.13 -18.02
N GLU A 207 6.94 3.22 -18.59
CA GLU A 207 6.51 1.85 -18.86
C GLU A 207 6.32 1.08 -17.55
N GLN A 208 7.31 1.15 -16.65
CA GLN A 208 7.25 0.51 -15.35
C GLN A 208 6.13 1.10 -14.47
N PHE A 209 5.88 2.41 -14.57
CA PHE A 209 4.73 3.07 -13.94
C PHE A 209 3.42 2.47 -14.45
N ARG A 210 3.21 2.42 -15.77
CA ARG A 210 1.98 1.85 -16.34
C ARG A 210 1.81 0.38 -15.99
N GLN A 211 2.91 -0.38 -15.98
CA GLN A 211 2.90 -1.81 -15.65
C GLN A 211 2.34 -2.07 -14.24
N ALA A 212 2.53 -1.16 -13.28
CA ALA A 212 1.96 -1.27 -11.94
C ALA A 212 0.42 -1.31 -11.94
N PHE A 213 -0.23 -0.76 -12.96
CA PHE A 213 -1.69 -0.68 -13.09
C PHE A 213 -2.31 -1.79 -13.96
N ALA A 214 -1.50 -2.76 -14.42
CA ALA A 214 -1.97 -3.88 -15.25
C ALA A 214 -3.07 -4.72 -14.56
N PHE A 215 -3.23 -4.63 -13.24
CA PHE A 215 -4.31 -5.27 -12.49
C PHE A 215 -5.72 -4.80 -12.87
N LEU A 216 -5.85 -3.63 -13.53
CA LEU A 216 -7.12 -3.11 -14.04
C LEU A 216 -7.48 -3.66 -15.43
N GLU A 217 -6.54 -4.30 -16.10
CA GLU A 217 -6.72 -4.84 -17.45
C GLU A 217 -7.25 -6.28 -17.38
N LYS A 218 -7.95 -6.72 -18.42
CA LYS A 218 -8.38 -8.12 -18.54
C LYS A 218 -7.13 -9.02 -18.55
N PRO A 219 -7.19 -10.22 -17.95
CA PRO A 219 -6.08 -11.16 -18.00
C PRO A 219 -5.88 -11.65 -19.45
N GLN A 220 -5.14 -10.87 -20.25
CA GLN A 220 -4.47 -11.37 -21.43
C GLN A 220 -3.17 -12.02 -20.98
N SER A 221 -2.97 -13.24 -21.44
CA SER A 221 -2.09 -14.30 -20.92
C SER A 221 -0.58 -14.02 -20.90
N THR A 222 -0.11 -12.77 -20.97
CA THR A 222 1.32 -12.43 -21.14
C THR A 222 1.95 -11.61 -20.02
N LEU A 223 1.18 -11.06 -19.06
CA LEU A 223 1.71 -10.24 -17.95
C LEU A 223 1.62 -10.92 -16.57
N ALA A 224 1.68 -12.25 -16.52
CA ALA A 224 1.53 -13.06 -15.31
C ALA A 224 2.46 -12.68 -14.13
N GLY A 225 3.55 -11.93 -14.37
CA GLY A 225 4.49 -11.49 -13.34
C GLY A 225 4.13 -10.19 -12.59
N ASN A 226 3.00 -9.55 -12.90
CA ASN A 226 2.60 -8.26 -12.29
C ASN A 226 1.47 -8.32 -11.29
N HIS A 227 0.78 -9.46 -11.18
CA HIS A 227 -0.27 -9.63 -10.20
C HIS A 227 0.30 -10.07 -8.85
N LEU A 228 -0.26 -9.51 -7.79
CA LEU A 228 0.01 -9.95 -6.43
C LEU A 228 -0.78 -11.24 -6.15
N PRO A 229 -0.35 -12.08 -5.18
CA PRO A 229 -1.00 -13.37 -4.93
C PRO A 229 -2.46 -13.22 -4.49
N GLU A 230 -3.39 -13.79 -5.24
CA GLU A 230 -4.83 -13.72 -4.98
C GLU A 230 -5.21 -14.21 -3.58
N ALA A 231 -4.50 -15.21 -3.06
CA ALA A 231 -4.73 -15.74 -1.72
C ALA A 231 -4.63 -14.67 -0.62
N ASP A 232 -3.74 -13.69 -0.77
CA ASP A 232 -3.55 -12.62 0.23
C ASP A 232 -4.64 -11.54 0.16
N PHE A 233 -5.49 -11.54 -0.89
CA PHE A 233 -6.58 -10.57 -1.04
C PHE A 233 -7.89 -10.97 -0.36
N GLN A 234 -8.00 -12.19 0.21
CA GLN A 234 -9.27 -12.75 0.69
C GLN A 234 -10.06 -11.82 1.62
N LEU A 235 -9.39 -11.17 2.58
CA LEU A 235 -10.04 -10.23 3.49
C LEU A 235 -10.53 -8.98 2.75
N LEU A 236 -9.69 -8.37 1.90
CA LEU A 236 -10.05 -7.21 1.10
C LEU A 236 -11.23 -7.50 0.17
N GLN A 237 -11.28 -8.68 -0.43
CA GLN A 237 -12.40 -9.11 -1.26
C GLN A 237 -13.68 -9.33 -0.46
N THR A 238 -13.57 -9.87 0.74
CA THR A 238 -14.71 -10.05 1.65
C THR A 238 -15.28 -8.69 2.07
N LEU A 239 -14.41 -7.75 2.44
CA LEU A 239 -14.80 -6.37 2.74
C LEU A 239 -15.46 -5.71 1.51
N ASN A 240 -14.85 -5.85 0.33
CA ASN A 240 -15.40 -5.32 -0.92
C ASN A 240 -16.83 -5.83 -1.19
N ARG A 241 -17.06 -7.14 -1.06
CA ARG A 241 -18.38 -7.75 -1.22
C ARG A 241 -19.37 -7.21 -0.20
N ALA A 242 -19.00 -7.17 1.08
CA ALA A 242 -19.88 -6.67 2.13
C ALA A 242 -20.27 -5.20 1.91
N LEU A 243 -19.30 -4.34 1.60
CA LEU A 243 -19.53 -2.90 1.34
C LEU A 243 -20.39 -2.67 0.09
N THR A 244 -20.21 -3.49 -0.95
CA THR A 244 -21.01 -3.40 -2.19
C THR A 244 -22.44 -3.91 -1.96
N GLN A 245 -22.62 -5.04 -1.27
CA GLN A 245 -23.93 -5.61 -0.96
C GLN A 245 -24.78 -4.69 -0.07
N THR A 246 -24.12 -4.00 0.88
CA THR A 246 -24.75 -2.98 1.74
C THR A 246 -24.89 -1.62 1.06
N ARG A 247 -24.44 -1.47 -0.20
CA ARG A 247 -24.48 -0.24 -1.00
C ARG A 247 -23.76 0.95 -0.36
N ILE A 248 -22.82 0.69 0.55
CA ILE A 248 -21.97 1.74 1.13
C ILE A 248 -21.00 2.26 0.06
N VAL A 249 -20.46 1.36 -0.76
CA VAL A 249 -19.61 1.72 -1.90
C VAL A 249 -20.24 1.24 -3.21
N PRO A 250 -20.01 1.93 -4.34
CA PRO A 250 -20.45 1.45 -5.64
C PRO A 250 -19.75 0.14 -6.03
N PRO A 251 -20.39 -0.70 -6.86
CA PRO A 251 -19.76 -1.92 -7.36
C PRO A 251 -18.52 -1.61 -8.19
N ALA A 252 -17.58 -2.56 -8.23
CA ALA A 252 -16.47 -2.52 -9.18
C ALA A 252 -16.98 -2.51 -10.63
N LYS A 253 -16.27 -1.80 -11.51
CA LYS A 253 -16.57 -1.68 -12.94
C LYS A 253 -15.52 -2.37 -13.81
N LEU A 254 -14.92 -3.45 -13.31
CA LEU A 254 -13.98 -4.26 -14.08
C LEU A 254 -14.80 -5.02 -15.13
N ASP A 255 -14.45 -4.82 -16.40
CA ASP A 255 -15.07 -5.49 -17.55
C ASP A 255 -14.61 -6.94 -17.74
#